data_AF-A0A4Y2U8X7-F1
#
_entry.id   AF-A0A4Y2U8X7-F1
#
_cell.length_a   1.000
_cell.length_b   1.000
_cell.length_c   1.000
_cell.angle_alpha   90.00
_cell.angle_beta   90.00
_cell.angle_gamma   90.00
#
_symmetry.space_group_name_H-M   'P 1'
#
loop_
_entity.id
_entity.type
_entity.pdbx_description
1 polymer ?
#
loop_
_entity_poly.entity_id
_entity_poly.type
_entity_poly.pdbx_seq_one_letter_code
_entity_poly.pdbx_strand_id
1 'polypeptide(L)'
;MFQTYRDPVLKRKLNKLNKQINKLDQKIETDTFTNELLNVNATDGTVWKFVTPFKKKTKKILSLNGPAGIANTDLEKANFLAESIETQFTLNNIINPDTEELIADSVMRFRT
;
A
#
# COMPACT_ATOMS: atom_id res chain seq x y z
N MET A 1 -19.24 22.82 31.16
CA MET A 1 -17.88 23.11 31.70
C MET A 1 -17.49 21.93 32.58
N PHE A 2 -16.66 21.00 32.08
CA PHE A 2 -16.34 19.75 32.80
C PHE A 2 -15.14 19.95 33.73
N GLN A 3 -15.42 20.33 34.97
CA GLN A 3 -14.52 19.97 36.06
C GLN A 3 -15.24 19.89 37.40
N THR A 4 -15.64 18.68 37.76
CA THR A 4 -16.37 18.38 38.99
C THR A 4 -15.47 17.99 40.17
N TYR A 5 -14.16 17.79 39.96
CA TYR A 5 -13.21 17.52 41.05
C TYR A 5 -11.82 18.10 40.73
N ARG A 6 -11.45 19.20 41.38
CA ARG A 6 -10.05 19.66 41.46
C ARG A 6 -9.64 19.84 42.91
N ASP A 7 -9.70 18.77 43.70
CA ASP A 7 -8.84 18.70 44.88
C ASP A 7 -7.40 18.36 44.40
N PRO A 8 -6.42 19.27 44.57
CA PRO A 8 -5.03 19.03 44.19
C PRO A 8 -4.44 17.77 44.83
N VAL A 9 -4.88 17.41 46.05
CA VAL A 9 -4.43 16.24 46.78
C VAL A 9 -4.91 14.96 46.09
N LEU A 10 -6.18 14.89 45.69
CA LEU A 10 -6.74 13.75 44.96
C LEU A 10 -6.08 13.60 43.58
N LYS A 11 -5.90 14.71 42.85
CA LYS A 11 -5.19 14.69 41.56
C LYS A 11 -3.76 14.18 41.69
N ARG A 12 -3.05 14.57 42.75
CA ARG A 12 -1.68 14.09 43.02
C ARG A 12 -1.66 12.59 43.32
N LYS A 13 -2.61 12.08 44.11
CA LYS A 13 -2.74 10.64 44.39
C LYS A 13 -3.04 9.85 43.11
N LEU A 14 -3.98 10.31 42.29
CA LEU A 14 -4.31 9.70 40.99
C LEU A 14 -3.09 9.66 40.07
N ASN A 15 -2.38 10.77 39.91
CA ASN A 15 -1.19 10.82 39.05
C ASN A 15 -0.08 9.88 39.56
N LYS A 16 0.07 9.75 40.89
CA LYS A 16 1.04 8.81 41.48
C LYS A 16 0.67 7.37 41.17
N LEU A 17 -0.61 7.00 41.32
CA LEU A 17 -1.11 5.66 40.99
C LEU A 17 -0.96 5.35 39.51
N ASN A 18 -1.38 6.27 38.62
CA ASN A 18 -1.20 6.08 37.17
C ASN A 18 0.26 5.90 36.77
N LYS A 19 1.19 6.63 37.40
CA LYS A 19 2.63 6.42 37.16
C LYS A 19 3.10 5.03 37.61
N GLN A 20 2.58 4.52 38.73
CA GLN A 20 2.91 3.18 39.21
C GLN A 20 2.34 2.11 38.28
N ILE A 21 1.09 2.27 37.83
CA ILE A 21 0.43 1.38 36.86
C ILE A 21 1.24 1.35 35.57
N ASN A 22 1.50 2.48 34.94
CA ASN A 22 2.27 2.53 33.69
C ASN A 22 3.67 1.92 33.82
N LYS A 23 4.33 2.07 34.98
CA LYS A 23 5.64 1.47 35.22
C LYS A 23 5.55 -0.06 35.33
N LEU A 24 4.50 -0.57 35.96
CA LEU A 24 4.25 -2.01 36.07
C LEU A 24 3.88 -2.59 34.71
N ASP A 25 3.01 -1.92 33.95
CA ASP A 25 2.62 -2.34 32.61
C ASP A 25 3.83 -2.42 31.68
N GLN A 26 4.67 -1.37 31.66
CA GLN A 26 5.92 -1.39 30.90
C GLN A 26 6.83 -2.56 31.29
N LYS A 27 6.94 -2.86 32.59
CA LYS A 27 7.74 -3.98 33.06
C LYS A 27 7.18 -5.31 32.57
N ILE A 28 5.86 -5.48 32.64
CA ILE A 28 5.18 -6.69 32.16
C ILE A 28 5.43 -6.85 30.66
N GLU A 29 5.24 -5.80 29.86
CA GLU A 29 5.50 -5.83 28.41
C GLU A 29 6.95 -6.16 28.07
N THR A 30 7.92 -5.60 28.81
CA THR A 30 9.33 -5.91 28.58
C THR A 30 9.67 -7.35 28.97
N ASP A 31 9.12 -7.83 30.10
CA ASP A 31 9.38 -9.18 30.59
C ASP A 31 8.71 -10.22 29.67
N THR A 32 7.50 -9.97 29.16
CA THR A 32 6.86 -10.86 28.18
C THR A 32 7.63 -10.89 26.87
N PHE A 33 8.04 -9.73 26.34
CA PHE A 33 8.79 -9.64 25.09
C PHE A 33 10.15 -10.32 25.17
N THR A 34 10.88 -10.14 26.28
CA THR A 34 12.18 -10.81 26.49
C THR A 34 12.03 -12.33 26.59
N ASN A 35 10.99 -12.82 27.29
CA ASN A 35 10.70 -14.24 27.35
C ASN A 35 10.32 -14.82 25.98
N GLU A 36 9.53 -14.09 25.18
CA GLU A 36 9.25 -14.50 23.80
C GLU A 36 10.53 -14.61 22.99
N LEU A 37 11.41 -13.60 23.04
CA LEU A 37 12.68 -13.60 22.31
C LEU A 37 13.59 -14.76 22.70
N LEU A 38 13.68 -15.08 23.99
CA LEU A 38 14.50 -16.20 24.49
C LEU A 38 13.97 -17.57 24.03
N ASN A 39 12.65 -17.70 23.86
CA ASN A 39 12.01 -18.94 23.45
C ASN A 39 11.91 -19.12 21.93
N VAL A 40 12.33 -18.12 21.14
CA VAL A 40 12.28 -18.19 19.68
C VAL A 40 13.39 -19.12 19.16
N ASN A 41 12.97 -20.24 18.57
CA ASN A 41 13.86 -21.24 17.97
C ASN A 41 13.73 -21.29 16.43
N ALA A 42 14.86 -21.57 15.76
CA ALA A 42 14.97 -21.67 14.30
C ALA A 42 14.39 -22.98 13.74
N THR A 43 14.42 -24.08 14.49
CA THR A 43 13.98 -25.40 14.00
C THR A 43 12.46 -25.57 14.03
N ASP A 44 11.79 -25.01 15.05
CA ASP A 44 10.39 -25.33 15.36
C ASP A 44 9.39 -24.36 14.69
N GLY A 45 9.88 -23.52 13.77
CA GLY A 45 9.09 -22.52 13.05
C GLY A 45 8.64 -21.32 13.89
N THR A 46 9.00 -21.25 15.17
CA THR A 46 8.71 -20.13 16.07
C THR A 46 9.35 -18.82 15.61
N VAL A 47 10.56 -18.87 15.04
CA VAL A 47 11.21 -17.72 14.39
C VAL A 47 10.29 -17.10 13.34
N TRP A 48 9.66 -17.92 12.48
CA TRP A 48 8.80 -17.40 11.42
C TRP A 48 7.56 -16.69 11.95
N LYS A 49 6.91 -17.24 12.99
CA LYS A 49 5.78 -16.58 13.66
C LYS A 49 6.19 -15.23 14.25
N PHE A 50 7.35 -15.17 14.90
CA PHE A 50 7.89 -13.94 15.47
C PHE A 50 8.24 -12.88 14.42
N VAL A 51 8.86 -13.26 13.30
CA VAL A 51 9.28 -12.28 12.27
C VAL A 51 8.16 -11.83 11.32
N THR A 52 7.09 -12.61 11.20
CA THR A 52 6.01 -12.36 10.22
C THR A 52 5.35 -10.97 10.38
N PRO A 53 4.99 -10.50 11.59
CA PRO A 53 4.46 -9.14 11.79
C PRO A 53 5.41 -8.05 11.30
N PHE A 54 6.72 -8.18 11.55
CA PHE A 54 7.73 -7.21 11.12
C PHE A 54 7.97 -7.22 9.60
N LYS A 55 7.72 -8.35 8.94
CA LYS A 55 7.83 -8.48 7.48
C LYS A 55 6.62 -7.94 6.72
N LYS A 56 5.48 -7.68 7.37
CA LYS A 56 4.32 -7.07 6.73
C LYS A 56 4.63 -5.60 6.39
N LYS A 57 5.37 -5.37 5.31
CA LYS A 57 5.17 -4.16 4.51
C LYS A 57 3.82 -4.35 3.84
N THR A 58 2.76 -3.85 4.46
CA THR A 58 1.47 -3.68 3.79
C THR A 58 1.70 -2.72 2.64
N LYS A 59 2.12 -3.26 1.48
CA LYS A 59 1.97 -2.55 0.22
C LYS A 59 0.46 -2.43 0.04
N LYS A 60 -0.09 -1.30 0.46
CA LYS A 60 -1.46 -0.95 0.12
C LYS A 60 -1.47 -0.85 -1.40
N ILE A 61 -1.95 -1.89 -2.07
CA ILE A 61 -2.25 -1.80 -3.49
C ILE A 61 -3.22 -0.64 -3.60
N LEU A 62 -2.82 0.42 -4.30
CA LEU A 62 -3.68 1.58 -4.49
C LEU A 62 -4.90 1.12 -5.27
N SER A 63 -6.05 1.71 -4.92
CA SER A 63 -7.26 1.46 -5.68
C SER A 63 -7.05 1.88 -7.12
N LEU A 64 -7.60 1.11 -8.06
CA LEU A 64 -7.54 1.45 -9.48
C LEU A 64 -8.46 2.65 -9.70
N ASN A 65 -7.86 3.79 -10.00
CA ASN A 65 -8.58 5.05 -10.20
C ASN A 65 -8.57 5.37 -11.70
N GLY A 66 -9.76 5.44 -12.28
CA GLY A 66 -9.99 5.92 -13.62
C GLY A 66 -10.61 7.32 -13.63
N PRO A 67 -10.87 7.89 -14.82
CA PRO A 67 -11.53 9.19 -14.95
C PRO A 67 -12.95 9.22 -14.34
N ALA A 68 -13.63 8.06 -14.27
CA ALA A 68 -14.94 7.91 -13.64
C ALA A 68 -14.88 7.66 -12.11
N GLY A 69 -13.67 7.64 -11.51
CA GLY A 69 -13.47 7.43 -10.08
C GLY A 69 -12.80 6.10 -9.74
N ILE A 70 -13.06 5.58 -8.53
CA ILE A 70 -12.47 4.33 -8.03
C ILE A 70 -13.22 3.13 -8.60
N ALA A 71 -12.52 2.20 -9.26
CA ALA A 71 -13.12 0.92 -9.69
C ALA A 71 -13.29 -0.01 -8.50
N ASN A 72 -14.55 -0.25 -8.13
CA ASN A 72 -14.94 -1.12 -7.02
C ASN A 72 -15.31 -2.53 -7.51
N THR A 73 -15.98 -2.63 -8.66
CA THR A 73 -16.36 -3.91 -9.26
C THR A 73 -15.28 -4.46 -10.20
N ASP A 74 -15.22 -5.77 -10.40
CA ASP A 74 -14.23 -6.36 -11.31
C ASP A 74 -14.48 -5.98 -12.77
N LEU A 75 -15.74 -5.73 -13.14
CA LEU A 75 -16.11 -5.20 -14.45
C LEU A 75 -15.56 -3.79 -14.67
N GLU A 76 -15.71 -2.89 -13.70
CA GLU A 76 -15.12 -1.55 -13.74
C GLU A 76 -13.59 -1.61 -13.89
N LYS A 77 -12.94 -2.53 -13.16
CA LYS A 77 -11.48 -2.69 -13.26
C LYS A 77 -11.05 -3.16 -14.65
N ALA A 78 -11.76 -4.12 -15.23
CA ALA A 78 -11.46 -4.63 -16.56
C ALA A 78 -11.60 -3.52 -17.62
N ASN A 79 -12.67 -2.72 -17.54
CA ASN A 79 -12.91 -1.61 -18.46
C ASN A 79 -11.83 -0.53 -18.34
N PHE A 80 -11.45 -0.12 -17.13
CA PHE A 80 -10.37 0.86 -16.95
C PHE A 80 -9.02 0.38 -17.48
N LEU A 81 -8.70 -0.91 -17.30
CA LEU A 81 -7.48 -1.46 -17.87
C LEU A 81 -7.54 -1.45 -19.41
N ALA A 82 -8.69 -1.80 -20.00
CA ALA A 82 -8.87 -1.76 -21.45
C ALA A 82 -8.70 -0.34 -22.01
N GLU A 83 -9.37 0.66 -21.44
CA GLU A 83 -9.25 2.07 -21.84
C GLU A 83 -7.82 2.60 -21.67
N SER A 84 -7.17 2.29 -20.54
CA SER A 84 -5.79 2.71 -20.28
C SER A 84 -4.80 2.08 -21.27
N ILE A 85 -5.05 0.84 -21.71
CA ILE A 85 -4.23 0.17 -22.72
C ILE A 85 -4.47 0.83 -24.08
N GLU A 86 -5.72 0.99 -24.50
CA GLU A 86 -6.08 1.61 -25.79
C GLU A 86 -5.46 3.00 -25.94
N THR A 87 -5.52 3.82 -24.91
CA THR A 87 -4.93 5.18 -24.90
C THR A 87 -3.41 5.20 -24.95
N GLN A 88 -2.74 4.19 -24.38
CA GLN A 88 -1.28 4.06 -24.42
C GLN A 88 -0.79 3.57 -25.78
N PHE A 89 -1.59 2.78 -26.48
CA PHE A 89 -1.28 2.27 -27.81
C PHE A 89 -1.98 3.10 -28.89
N THR A 90 -1.59 4.37 -29.00
CA THR A 90 -1.92 5.13 -30.21
C THR A 90 -1.02 4.66 -31.34
N LEU A 91 -1.62 4.29 -32.48
CA LEU A 91 -0.87 4.16 -33.72
C LEU A 91 -0.24 5.51 -34.01
N ASN A 92 1.10 5.57 -33.99
CA ASN A 92 1.79 6.73 -34.54
C ASN A 92 1.28 6.90 -35.98
N ASN A 93 0.68 8.05 -36.28
CA ASN A 93 0.29 8.36 -37.65
C ASN A 93 1.57 8.68 -38.45
N ILE A 94 2.31 7.64 -38.84
CA ILE A 94 3.57 7.75 -39.59
C ILE A 94 3.31 7.97 -41.10
N ILE A 95 2.10 8.41 -41.46
CA ILE A 95 1.73 8.71 -42.84
C ILE A 95 2.61 9.89 -43.29
N ASN A 96 3.51 9.62 -44.23
CA ASN A 96 4.27 10.62 -44.94
C ASN A 96 3.84 10.61 -46.41
N PRO A 97 3.10 11.63 -46.87
CA PRO A 97 2.56 11.67 -48.23
C PRO A 97 3.66 11.56 -49.30
N ASP A 98 4.84 12.15 -49.05
CA ASP A 98 5.98 12.09 -49.99
C ASP A 98 6.49 10.65 -50.17
N THR A 99 6.46 9.87 -49.09
CA THR A 99 6.91 8.47 -49.12
C THR A 99 5.88 7.57 -49.79
N GLU A 100 4.58 7.83 -49.55
CA GLU A 100 3.49 7.10 -50.20
C GLU A 100 3.45 7.35 -51.71
N GLU A 101 3.66 8.59 -52.15
CA GLU A 101 3.73 8.95 -53.57
C GLU A 101 4.92 8.25 -54.25
N LEU A 102 6.11 8.27 -53.63
CA LEU A 102 7.29 7.56 -54.15
C LEU A 102 7.07 6.05 -54.30
N ILE A 103 6.40 5.42 -53.33
CA ILE A 103 6.08 3.98 -53.38
C ILE A 103 5.08 3.70 -54.51
N ALA A 104 4.03 4.52 -54.63
CA ALA A 104 3.02 4.36 -55.67
C ALA A 104 3.64 4.49 -57.08
N ASP A 105 4.53 5.46 -57.27
CA ASP A 105 5.25 5.68 -58.52
C ASP A 105 6.19 4.51 -58.86
N SER A 106 6.89 3.97 -57.85
CA SER A 106 7.75 2.79 -58.01
C SER A 106 6.95 1.53 -58.40
N VAL A 107 5.83 1.28 -57.73
CA VAL A 107 4.95 0.14 -58.03
C VAL A 107 4.34 0.23 -59.42
N MET A 108 3.96 1.44 -59.85
CA MET A 108 3.44 1.66 -61.21
C MET A 108 4.49 1.34 -62.28
N ARG A 109 5.73 1.78 -62.10
CA ARG A 109 6.83 1.52 -63.04
C ARG A 109 7.25 0.05 -63.10
N PHE A 110 7.06 -0.72 -62.03
CA PHE A 110 7.32 -2.16 -62.02
C PHE A 110 6.29 -3.00 -62.78
N ARG A 111 5.08 -2.45 -62.99
CA ARG A 111 3.97 -3.15 -63.66
C ARG A 111 3.91 -2.91 -65.17
N THR A 112 4.67 -1.95 -65.68
CA THR A 112 4.88 -1.66 -67.11
C THR A 112 6.17 -2.29 -67.59
#